data_AF-A0A2T6FJ97-F1
#
_entry.id   AF-A0A2T6FJ97-F1
#
_cell.length_a   1.000
_cell.length_b   1.000
_cell.length_c   1.000
_cell.angle_alpha   90.00
_cell.angle_beta   90.00
_cell.angle_gamma   90.00
#
_symmetry.space_group_name_H-M   'P 1'
#
loop_
_entity.id
_entity.type
_entity.pdbx_description
1 polymer ?
#
loop_
_entity_poly.entity_id
_entity_poly.type
_entity_poly.pdbx_seq_one_letter_code
_entity_poly.pdbx_strand_id
1 'polypeptide(L)'
;MLNSPQKQLINPDDLFGSREIRFHDRRESHYPQLMRLCADFNFSVLQLQRKIFSHLSRKMVPGQLEFVLALHDETTNCWYSLSPGTESLKQLNDYCKKYEIDLLHMHLIGDDGDDQDVSREAFY
;
A
#
# COMPACT_ATOMS: atom_id res chain seq x y z
N MET A 1 -12.14 12.64 6.17
CA MET A 1 -10.81 13.27 6.05
C MET A 1 -9.83 12.17 5.69
N LEU A 2 -9.02 12.34 4.65
CA LEU A 2 -7.95 11.37 4.34
C LEU A 2 -6.84 11.57 5.38
N ASN A 3 -6.48 10.50 6.08
CA ASN A 3 -5.44 10.53 7.11
C ASN A 3 -4.07 10.72 6.46
N SER A 4 -3.12 11.29 7.21
CA SER A 4 -1.71 11.31 6.82
C SER A 4 -1.22 9.91 6.52
N PRO A 5 -0.26 9.75 5.58
CA PRO A 5 0.21 8.44 5.17
C PRO A 5 0.90 7.74 6.34
N GLN A 6 0.70 6.42 6.40
CA GLN A 6 1.20 5.55 7.47
C GLN A 6 1.66 4.24 6.84
N LYS A 7 2.80 3.73 7.27
CA LYS A 7 3.30 2.41 6.87
C LYS A 7 2.53 1.33 7.64
N GLN A 8 1.80 0.48 6.92
CA GLN A 8 0.99 -0.59 7.49
C GLN A 8 1.29 -1.91 6.81
N LEU A 9 1.58 -2.96 7.58
CA LEU A 9 1.79 -4.30 7.03
C LEU A 9 0.51 -4.82 6.37
N ILE A 10 0.62 -5.31 5.14
CA ILE A 10 -0.46 -5.97 4.43
C ILE A 10 -0.44 -7.45 4.81
N ASN A 11 -1.34 -7.85 5.71
CA ASN A 11 -1.51 -9.24 6.09
C ASN A 11 -2.19 -10.06 4.98
N PRO A 12 -1.53 -11.08 4.38
CA PRO A 12 -2.12 -11.92 3.34
C PRO A 12 -3.36 -12.69 3.79
N ASP A 13 -3.45 -13.04 5.09
CA ASP A 13 -4.57 -13.80 5.63
C ASP A 13 -5.88 -13.02 5.63
N ASP A 14 -5.82 -11.69 5.60
CA ASP A 14 -6.98 -10.81 5.52
C ASP A 14 -7.48 -10.59 4.08
N LEU A 15 -6.75 -11.10 3.08
CA LEU A 15 -7.05 -10.89 1.67
C LEU A 15 -7.80 -12.08 1.06
N PHE A 16 -8.85 -11.76 0.32
CA PHE A 16 -9.48 -12.68 -0.63
C PHE A 16 -8.68 -12.77 -1.93
N GLY A 17 -8.03 -11.66 -2.32
CA GLY A 17 -7.11 -11.61 -3.45
C GLY A 17 -6.35 -10.29 -3.52
N SER A 18 -5.23 -10.31 -4.23
CA SER A 18 -4.45 -9.11 -4.54
C SER A 18 -3.82 -9.23 -5.93
N ARG A 19 -3.54 -8.08 -6.56
CA ARG A 19 -2.70 -8.01 -7.74
C ARG A 19 -1.96 -6.69 -7.81
N GLU A 20 -0.78 -6.72 -8.38
CA GLU A 20 -0.03 -5.52 -8.74
C GLU A 20 -0.62 -4.90 -10.02
N ILE A 21 -0.81 -3.59 -10.00
CA ILE A 21 -1.18 -2.79 -11.17
C ILE A 21 0.10 -2.28 -11.79
N ARG A 22 0.34 -2.70 -13.03
CA ARG A 22 1.50 -2.26 -13.78
C ARG A 22 1.11 -1.22 -14.82
N PHE A 23 1.92 -0.17 -14.88
CA PHE A 23 1.86 0.88 -15.89
C PHE A 23 2.87 0.49 -17.00
N HIS A 24 2.42 0.06 -18.17
CA HIS A 24 3.20 -0.49 -19.27
C HIS A 24 3.15 0.32 -20.59
N ASP A 25 2.29 1.34 -20.75
CA ASP A 25 2.01 1.98 -22.04
C ASP A 25 1.79 3.52 -22.02
N ARG A 26 2.17 4.21 -23.10
CA ARG A 26 2.14 5.69 -23.24
C ARG A 26 0.74 6.34 -23.16
N ARG A 27 -0.34 5.55 -23.15
CA ARG A 27 -1.73 5.99 -22.89
C ARG A 27 -2.05 6.15 -21.39
N GLU A 28 -1.10 5.85 -20.51
CA GLU A 28 -1.23 5.87 -19.04
C GLU A 28 -1.05 7.26 -18.42
N SER A 29 -1.03 8.30 -19.24
CA SER A 29 -1.00 9.72 -18.85
C SER A 29 -2.18 10.18 -17.98
N HIS A 30 -3.09 9.29 -17.60
CA HIS A 30 -4.17 9.56 -16.66
C HIS A 30 -3.70 9.69 -15.20
N TYR A 31 -2.61 9.04 -14.79
CA TYR A 31 -2.13 9.03 -13.40
C TYR A 31 -0.62 9.31 -13.29
N PRO A 32 -0.16 10.51 -13.71
CA PRO A 32 1.27 10.83 -13.79
C PRO A 32 1.99 10.75 -12.45
N GLN A 33 1.29 11.01 -11.33
CA GLN A 33 1.91 10.95 -10.02
C GLN A 33 2.22 9.51 -9.61
N LEU A 34 1.28 8.59 -9.83
CA LEU A 34 1.50 7.17 -9.52
C LEU A 34 2.62 6.59 -10.37
N MET A 35 2.62 6.89 -11.68
CA MET A 35 3.70 6.44 -12.56
C MET A 35 5.07 6.92 -12.09
N ARG A 36 5.18 8.21 -11.74
CA ARG A 36 6.44 8.79 -11.25
C ARG A 36 6.88 8.12 -9.96
N LEU A 37 5.98 7.98 -8.99
CA LEU A 37 6.26 7.32 -7.72
C LEU A 37 6.72 5.86 -7.91
N CYS A 38 6.06 5.11 -8.81
CA CYS A 38 6.46 3.74 -9.10
C CYS A 38 7.82 3.63 -9.81
N ALA A 39 8.07 4.49 -10.79
CA ALA A 39 9.30 4.44 -11.59
C ALA A 39 10.53 4.98 -10.84
N ASP A 40 10.38 6.08 -10.10
CA ASP A 40 11.49 6.79 -9.47
C ASP A 40 11.83 6.24 -8.07
N PHE A 41 10.84 5.68 -7.35
CA PHE A 41 10.98 5.30 -5.93
C PHE A 41 10.58 3.86 -5.64
N ASN A 42 10.48 3.01 -6.66
CA ASN A 42 10.19 1.57 -6.53
C ASN A 42 8.91 1.25 -5.71
N PHE A 43 7.93 2.16 -5.74
CA PHE A 43 6.61 1.86 -5.20
C PHE A 43 5.82 0.99 -6.19
N SER A 44 4.91 0.17 -5.67
CA SER A 44 3.92 -0.54 -6.48
C SER A 44 2.53 -0.06 -6.14
N VAL A 45 1.66 -0.02 -7.15
CA VAL A 45 0.22 0.13 -6.90
C VAL A 45 -0.39 -1.26 -6.79
N LEU A 46 -1.02 -1.56 -5.65
CA LEU A 46 -1.71 -2.82 -5.46
C LEU A 46 -3.22 -2.60 -5.52
N GLN A 47 -3.91 -3.55 -6.14
CA GLN A 47 -5.33 -3.74 -5.99
C GLN A 47 -5.58 -4.88 -4.99
N LEU A 48 -6.28 -4.57 -3.92
CA LEU A 48 -6.57 -5.48 -2.82
C LEU A 48 -8.07 -5.78 -2.76
N GLN A 49 -8.41 -7.02 -2.40
CA GLN A 49 -9.76 -7.43 -2.04
C GLN A 49 -9.71 -8.09 -0.67
N ARG A 50 -10.27 -7.44 0.35
CA ARG A 50 -10.26 -7.95 1.73
C ARG A 50 -11.37 -8.97 1.96
N LYS A 51 -11.17 -9.85 2.95
CA LYS A 51 -12.22 -10.72 3.49
C LYS A 51 -13.13 -9.88 4.39
N ILE A 52 -14.44 -9.96 4.16
CA ILE A 52 -15.45 -9.37 5.05
C ILE A 52 -16.38 -10.47 5.56
N PHE A 53 -16.79 -10.38 6.83
CA PHE A 53 -17.75 -11.32 7.37
C PHE A 53 -19.17 -10.95 6.94
N SER A 54 -19.82 -11.84 6.19
CA SER A 54 -21.22 -11.66 5.81
C SER A 54 -22.13 -12.22 6.89
N HIS A 55 -22.87 -11.36 7.57
CA HIS A 55 -23.90 -11.79 8.53
C HIS A 55 -25.05 -12.58 7.88
N LEU A 56 -25.33 -12.33 6.59
CA LEU A 56 -26.39 -13.00 5.84
C LEU A 56 -26.04 -14.46 5.54
N SER A 57 -24.80 -14.72 5.11
CA SER A 57 -24.33 -16.05 4.70
C SER A 57 -23.44 -16.74 5.73
N ARG A 58 -23.16 -16.08 6.87
CA ARG A 58 -22.33 -16.54 7.99
C ARG A 58 -20.95 -17.07 7.56
N LYS A 59 -20.38 -16.45 6.52
CA LYS A 59 -19.06 -16.81 5.97
C LYS A 59 -18.28 -15.58 5.57
N MET A 60 -16.97 -15.75 5.42
CA MET A 60 -16.13 -14.74 4.79
C MET A 60 -16.46 -14.65 3.31
N VAL A 61 -16.69 -13.43 2.83
CA VAL A 61 -16.95 -13.11 1.43
C VAL A 61 -15.97 -12.03 0.96
N PRO A 62 -15.73 -11.91 -0.35
CA PRO A 62 -14.93 -10.83 -0.89
C PRO A 62 -15.57 -9.46 -0.61
N GLY A 63 -14.77 -8.53 -0.10
CA GLY A 63 -15.13 -7.13 0.06
C GLY A 63 -15.01 -6.35 -1.25
N GLN A 64 -15.21 -5.03 -1.13
CA GLN A 64 -14.97 -4.09 -2.22
C GLN A 64 -13.48 -4.08 -2.61
N LEU A 65 -13.22 -3.81 -3.88
CA LEU A 65 -11.87 -3.65 -4.39
C LEU A 65 -11.31 -2.29 -3.96
N GLU A 66 -10.09 -2.30 -3.45
CA GLU A 66 -9.37 -1.12 -2.98
C GLU A 66 -8.03 -0.99 -3.70
N PHE A 67 -7.57 0.23 -3.91
CA PHE A 67 -6.25 0.53 -4.46
C PHE A 67 -5.39 1.22 -3.41
N VAL A 68 -4.15 0.76 -3.29
CA VAL A 68 -3.16 1.30 -2.36
C VAL A 68 -1.83 1.54 -3.06
N LEU A 69 -1.06 2.51 -2.58
CA LEU A 69 0.37 2.63 -2.85
C LEU A 69 1.11 1.77 -1.82
N ALA A 70 1.97 0.88 -2.29
CA ALA A 70 2.66 -0.07 -1.46
C ALA A 70 4.16 -0.12 -1.75
N LEU A 71 4.91 -0.62 -0.78
CA LEU A 71 6.32 -0.94 -0.86
C LEU A 71 6.50 -2.43 -0.62
N HIS A 72 7.31 -3.09 -1.44
CA HIS A 72 7.77 -4.45 -1.19
C HIS A 72 9.12 -4.39 -0.48
N ASP A 73 9.20 -5.02 0.68
CA ASP A 73 10.45 -5.22 1.39
C ASP A 73 11.04 -6.56 0.98
N GLU A 74 12.11 -6.53 0.18
CA GLU A 74 12.76 -7.73 -0.33
C GLU A 74 13.45 -8.54 0.78
N THR A 75 13.79 -7.93 1.92
CA THR A 75 14.50 -8.61 3.01
C THR A 75 13.57 -9.48 3.84
N THR A 76 12.41 -8.96 4.20
CA THR A 76 11.37 -9.67 4.96
C THR A 76 10.35 -10.35 4.05
N ASN A 77 10.42 -10.10 2.73
CA ASN A 77 9.45 -10.51 1.72
C ASN A 77 8.01 -10.08 2.06
N CYS A 78 7.86 -8.94 2.74
CA CYS A 78 6.57 -8.41 3.18
C CYS A 78 6.13 -7.21 2.32
N TRP A 79 4.81 -7.00 2.25
CA TRP A 79 4.22 -5.85 1.58
C TRP A 79 3.70 -4.85 2.60
N TYR A 80 4.04 -3.58 2.43
CA TYR A 80 3.57 -2.49 3.29
C TYR A 80 2.75 -1.50 2.48
N SER A 81 1.54 -1.20 2.96
CA SER A 81 0.73 -0.10 2.44
C SER A 81 1.25 1.21 3.00
N LEU A 82 1.39 2.23 2.16
CA LEU A 82 1.77 3.59 2.54
C LEU A 82 0.59 4.57 2.45
N SER A 83 -0.47 4.15 1.77
CA SER A 83 -1.72 4.91 1.63
C SER A 83 -2.89 4.15 2.26
N PRO A 84 -3.99 4.83 2.58
CA PRO A 84 -5.26 4.15 2.84
C PRO A 84 -5.76 3.44 1.56
N GLY A 85 -6.64 2.47 1.75
CA GLY A 85 -7.42 1.86 0.66
C GLY A 85 -8.33 2.89 0.02
N THR A 86 -8.25 3.04 -1.31
CA THR A 86 -9.09 3.96 -2.09
C THR A 86 -9.94 3.21 -3.11
N GLU A 87 -11.08 3.76 -3.50
CA GLU A 87 -12.01 3.06 -4.40
C GLU A 87 -11.58 3.09 -5.87
N SER A 88 -10.65 3.99 -6.22
CA SER A 88 -10.19 4.18 -7.59
C SER A 88 -8.75 4.68 -7.66
N LEU A 89 -8.07 4.34 -8.76
CA LEU A 89 -6.73 4.85 -9.08
C LEU A 89 -6.68 6.39 -9.14
N LYS A 90 -7.79 7.05 -9.51
CA LYS A 90 -7.87 8.51 -9.49
C LYS A 90 -7.76 9.07 -8.07
N GLN A 91 -8.54 8.51 -7.13
CA GLN A 91 -8.47 8.91 -5.72
C GLN A 91 -7.08 8.63 -5.14
N LEU A 92 -6.47 7.49 -5.47
CA LEU A 92 -5.11 7.16 -5.06
C LEU A 92 -4.08 8.17 -5.61
N ASN A 93 -4.19 8.51 -6.90
CA ASN A 93 -3.31 9.49 -7.53
C ASN A 93 -3.46 10.88 -6.89
N ASP A 94 -4.68 11.32 -6.61
CA ASP A 94 -4.94 12.60 -5.96
C ASP A 94 -4.42 12.62 -4.51
N TYR A 95 -4.52 11.48 -3.80
CA TYR A 95 -3.90 11.30 -2.48
C TYR A 95 -2.38 11.41 -2.55
N CYS A 96 -1.74 10.69 -3.47
CA CYS A 96 -0.29 10.69 -3.64
C CYS A 96 0.25 12.06 -4.05
N LYS A 97 -0.51 12.85 -4.82
CA LYS A 97 -0.17 14.25 -5.13
C LYS A 97 -0.21 15.12 -3.89
N LYS A 98 -1.20 14.91 -3.01
CA LYS A 98 -1.38 15.72 -1.80
C LYS A 98 -0.29 15.44 -0.76
N TYR A 99 0.10 14.17 -0.61
CA TYR A 99 1.02 13.70 0.43
C TYR A 99 2.38 13.26 -0.13
N GLU A 100 2.79 13.77 -1.30
CA GLU A 100 4.03 13.36 -1.98
C GLU A 100 5.25 13.48 -1.07
N ILE A 101 5.41 14.63 -0.41
CA ILE A 101 6.56 14.89 0.46
C ILE A 101 6.58 13.91 1.63
N ASP A 102 5.44 13.67 2.27
CA ASP A 102 5.34 12.78 3.43
C ASP A 102 5.62 11.32 3.04
N LEU A 103 5.09 10.88 1.89
CA LEU A 103 5.35 9.54 1.34
C LEU A 103 6.84 9.32 1.05
N LEU A 104 7.50 10.31 0.44
CA LEU A 104 8.93 10.25 0.15
C LEU A 104 9.78 10.33 1.40
N HIS A 105 9.39 11.14 2.39
CA HIS A 105 10.08 11.23 3.67
C HIS A 105 10.10 9.85 4.35
N MET A 106 8.94 9.20 4.50
CA MET A 106 8.86 7.86 5.09
C MET A 106 9.69 6.81 4.34
N HIS A 107 9.75 6.90 3.01
CA HIS A 107 10.46 5.91 2.20
C HIS A 107 11.99 6.12 2.18
N LEU A 108 12.45 7.37 2.08
CA LEU A 108 13.86 7.69 1.90
C LEU A 108 14.62 7.88 3.21
N ILE A 109 13.95 8.41 4.22
CA ILE A 109 14.57 8.75 5.51
C ILE A 109 14.26 7.65 6.53
N GLY A 110 13.19 6.88 6.33
CA GLY A 110 12.67 5.93 7.30
C GLY A 110 11.60 6.59 8.18
N ASP A 111 10.82 5.76 8.87
CA ASP A 111 9.99 6.25 9.97
C ASP A 111 10.92 6.41 11.19
N ASP A 112 10.79 7.48 11.97
CA ASP A 112 11.56 7.68 13.22
C ASP A 112 11.30 6.54 14.25
N GLY A 113 10.41 5.60 13.94
CA GLY A 113 10.09 4.39 14.69
C GLY A 113 10.83 3.11 14.29
N ASP A 114 11.62 3.08 13.21
CA ASP A 114 12.35 1.86 12.79
C ASP A 114 13.52 1.51 13.77
N ASP A 115 13.83 2.37 14.74
CA ASP A 115 14.79 2.09 15.82
C ASP A 115 14.20 1.29 17.01
N GLN A 116 12.90 0.95 17.02
CA GLN A 116 12.28 0.27 18.17
C GLN A 116 12.13 -1.26 18.07
N ASP A 117 12.42 -1.89 16.92
CA ASP A 117 12.31 -3.35 16.77
C ASP A 117 13.67 -4.09 16.69
N VAL A 118 14.77 -3.44 17.08
CA VAL A 118 16.05 -4.13 17.39
C VAL A 118 16.23 -4.23 18.91
N SER A 119 15.26 -4.83 19.59
CA SER A 119 15.43 -5.24 20.99
C SER A 119 14.94 -6.66 21.21
N ARG A 120 15.92 -7.57 21.17
CA ARG A 120 16.01 -8.80 21.96
C ARG A 120 15.05 -9.94 21.62
N GLU A 121 15.45 -10.74 20.64
CA GLU A 121 15.35 -12.21 20.79
C GLU A 121 16.50 -12.90 20.05
N ALA A 122 17.72 -12.59 20.50
CA ALA A 122 18.88 -13.45 20.35
C ALA A 122 19.38 -13.76 21.77
N PHE A 123 19.65 -15.05 22.03
CA PHE A 123 20.08 -15.66 23.30
C PHE A 123 18.94 -15.77 24.34
N TYR A 124 18.30 -16.92 24.53
CA TYR A 124 18.84 -18.24 24.90
C TYR A 124 18.05 -19.41 24.30
#